data_AF-A0A1Q7E326-F1
#
_entry.id   AF-A0A1Q7E326-F1
#
_cell.length_a   1.000
_cell.length_b   1.000
_cell.length_c   1.000
_cell.angle_alpha   90.00
_cell.angle_beta   90.00
_cell.angle_gamma   90.00
#
_symmetry.space_group_name_H-M   'P 1'
#
loop_
_entity.id
_entity.type
_entity.pdbx_description
1 polymer ?
#
loop_
_entity_poly.entity_id
_entity_poly.type
_entity_poly.pdbx_seq_one_letter_code
_entity_poly.pdbx_strand_id
1 'polypeptide(L)'
;MFAGLEGANEGLLLIDGAGRVLGGALKDGAGTDVTDAVAAYLAGVSQEAARTVKLLGLGAWNGLSAEGQRGNVHLAHPTPEALLLVVRERGMPLGRLTILAQRATIMARRWLERQ
;
A
#
# COMPACT_ATOMS: atom_id res chain seq x y z
N MET A 1 -16.17 3.58 1.89
CA MET A 1 -15.29 3.09 2.97
C MET A 1 -15.10 1.60 2.75
N PHE A 2 -13.86 1.09 2.73
CA PHE A 2 -13.60 -0.34 2.51
C PHE A 2 -14.15 -1.14 3.69
N ALA A 3 -15.18 -1.95 3.48
CA ALA A 3 -15.73 -2.82 4.52
C ALA A 3 -14.70 -3.90 4.89
N GLY A 4 -14.42 -4.09 6.18
CA GLY A 4 -13.59 -5.19 6.69
C GLY A 4 -12.26 -4.82 7.37
N LEU A 5 -12.00 -3.52 7.63
CA LEU A 5 -10.78 -3.05 8.30
C LEU A 5 -11.06 -1.96 9.36
N GLU A 6 -12.14 -2.11 10.12
CA GLU A 6 -12.54 -1.16 11.17
C GLU A 6 -11.72 -1.41 12.45
N GLY A 7 -11.08 -0.36 12.98
CA GLY A 7 -10.44 -0.36 14.31
C GLY A 7 -8.92 -0.46 14.37
N ALA A 8 -8.19 -0.38 13.25
CA ALA A 8 -6.74 -0.54 13.29
C ALA A 8 -6.03 0.80 13.57
N ASN A 9 -5.08 0.81 14.52
CA ASN A 9 -4.04 1.84 14.71
C ASN A 9 -3.06 1.93 13.49
N GLU A 10 -3.57 1.54 12.32
CA GLU A 10 -2.87 0.98 11.18
C GLU A 10 -3.65 1.34 9.92
N GLY A 11 -2.96 1.74 8.86
CA GLY A 11 -3.58 2.39 7.72
C GLY A 11 -3.63 1.54 6.46
N LEU A 12 -4.59 1.86 5.60
CA LEU A 12 -4.65 1.38 4.23
C LEU A 12 -4.85 2.58 3.31
N LEU A 13 -4.08 2.62 2.23
CA LEU A 13 -4.12 3.72 1.27
C LEU A 13 -4.06 3.17 -0.15
N LEU A 14 -5.07 3.49 -0.95
CA LEU A 14 -5.13 3.18 -2.37
C LEU A 14 -4.91 4.46 -3.17
N ILE A 15 -3.93 4.45 -4.08
CA ILE A 15 -3.58 5.58 -4.93
C ILE A 15 -3.54 5.17 -6.41
N ASP A 16 -3.69 6.13 -7.32
CA ASP A 16 -3.41 5.95 -8.74
C ASP A 16 -1.91 6.15 -9.07
N GLY A 17 -1.53 5.90 -10.32
CA GLY A 17 -0.17 6.08 -10.83
C GLY A 17 0.35 7.52 -10.80
N ALA A 18 -0.52 8.51 -10.60
CA ALA A 18 -0.16 9.93 -10.44
C ALA A 18 -0.01 10.35 -8.96
N GLY A 19 -0.26 9.44 -8.02
CA GLY A 19 -0.20 9.73 -6.58
C GLY A 19 -1.48 10.34 -6.02
N ARG A 20 -2.60 10.32 -6.77
CA ARG A 20 -3.90 10.74 -6.25
C ARG A 20 -4.49 9.66 -5.36
N VAL A 21 -5.02 10.07 -4.22
CA VAL A 21 -5.74 9.18 -3.31
C VAL A 21 -7.08 8.76 -3.92
N LEU A 22 -7.26 7.45 -4.11
CA LEU A 22 -8.50 6.83 -4.56
C LEU A 22 -9.36 6.35 -3.38
N GLY A 23 -8.73 6.02 -2.25
CA GLY A 23 -9.43 5.69 -1.02
C GLY A 23 -8.51 5.27 0.13
N GLY A 24 -9.06 5.25 1.33
CA GLY A 24 -8.31 5.00 2.55
C GLY A 24 -7.77 6.29 3.16
N ALA A 25 -7.01 6.16 4.25
CA ALA A 25 -6.42 7.27 4.99
C ALA A 25 -5.25 6.76 5.84
N LEU A 26 -4.27 7.63 6.08
CA LEU A 26 -3.13 7.37 6.95
C LEU A 26 -3.02 8.46 8.01
N LYS A 27 -2.71 8.05 9.22
CA LYS A 27 -2.38 8.95 10.33
C LYS A 27 -1.00 8.60 10.88
N ASP A 28 -0.29 9.61 11.35
CA ASP A 28 0.95 9.40 12.09
C ASP A 28 0.67 8.95 13.54
N GLY A 29 1.74 8.74 14.32
CA GLY A 29 1.64 8.33 15.72
C GLY A 29 1.02 9.38 16.66
N ALA A 30 0.88 10.63 16.22
CA ALA A 30 0.18 11.69 16.95
C ALA A 30 -1.29 11.83 16.48
N GLY A 31 -1.72 11.04 15.49
CA GLY A 31 -3.06 11.10 14.91
C GLY A 31 -3.22 12.15 13.80
N THR A 32 -2.13 12.82 13.39
CA THR A 32 -2.13 13.79 12.29
C THR A 32 -2.37 13.07 10.96
N ASP A 33 -3.27 13.59 10.13
CA ASP A 33 -3.46 13.07 8.78
C ASP A 33 -2.22 13.34 7.92
N VAL A 34 -1.65 12.28 7.36
CA VAL A 34 -0.46 12.32 6.50
C VAL A 34 -0.73 11.72 5.12
N THR A 35 -2.00 11.52 4.78
CA THR A 35 -2.45 10.76 3.61
C THR A 35 -1.86 11.31 2.31
N ASP A 36 -2.03 12.61 2.04
CA ASP A 36 -1.60 13.22 0.78
C ASP A 36 -0.07 13.25 0.64
N ALA A 37 0.64 13.51 1.73
CA ALA A 37 2.10 13.53 1.74
C ALA A 37 2.68 12.14 1.44
N VAL A 38 2.10 11.09 2.03
CA VAL A 38 2.49 9.71 1.75
C VAL A 38 2.09 9.30 0.34
N ALA A 39 0.90 9.66 -0.14
CA ALA A 39 0.44 9.36 -1.49
C ALA A 39 1.38 9.92 -2.57
N ALA A 40 1.75 11.21 -2.43
CA ALA A 40 2.68 11.87 -3.34
C ALA A 40 4.07 11.19 -3.34
N TYR A 41 4.57 10.80 -2.17
CA TYR A 41 5.85 10.11 -2.05
C TYR A 41 5.82 8.71 -2.71
N LEU A 42 4.74 7.96 -2.50
CA LEU A 42 4.59 6.61 -3.02
C LEU A 42 4.56 6.53 -4.55
N ALA A 43 4.06 7.56 -5.24
CA ALA A 43 4.10 7.61 -6.70
C ALA A 43 5.54 7.50 -7.23
N GLY A 44 6.49 8.17 -6.59
CA GLY A 44 7.92 8.05 -6.91
C GLY A 44 8.49 6.67 -6.57
N VAL A 45 8.15 6.11 -5.41
CA VAL A 45 8.59 4.76 -4.98
C VAL A 45 8.15 3.69 -5.97
N SER A 46 6.91 3.77 -6.46
CA SER A 46 6.36 2.81 -7.42
C SER A 46 7.09 2.84 -8.77
N GLN A 47 7.53 4.02 -9.21
CA GLN A 47 8.29 4.14 -10.45
C GLN A 47 9.72 3.60 -10.27
N GLU A 48 10.33 3.88 -9.13
CA GLU A 48 11.74 3.53 -8.88
C GLU A 48 11.94 2.03 -8.69
N ALA A 49 11.10 1.34 -7.92
CA ALA A 49 11.25 -0.11 -7.83
C ALA A 49 10.86 -0.82 -9.14
N ALA A 50 10.06 -0.21 -10.03
CA ALA A 50 9.71 -0.83 -11.33
C ALA A 50 10.91 -0.75 -12.27
N ARG A 51 11.58 0.40 -12.25
CA ARG A 51 12.88 0.60 -12.89
C ARG A 51 13.93 -0.36 -12.32
N THR A 52 14.01 -0.50 -11.01
CA THR A 52 14.99 -1.38 -10.33
C THR A 52 14.81 -2.84 -10.71
N VAL A 53 13.58 -3.38 -10.63
CA VAL A 53 13.26 -4.76 -11.01
C VAL A 53 13.60 -5.01 -12.49
N LYS A 54 13.33 -4.04 -13.37
CA LYS A 54 13.70 -4.10 -14.79
C LYS A 54 15.22 -4.14 -14.99
N LEU A 55 15.97 -3.27 -14.31
CA LEU A 55 17.43 -3.21 -14.41
C LEU A 55 18.09 -4.50 -13.88
N LEU A 56 17.52 -5.11 -12.86
CA LEU A 56 18.01 -6.35 -12.26
C LEU A 56 17.53 -7.62 -12.99
N GLY A 57 16.67 -7.50 -14.01
CA GLY A 57 16.14 -8.65 -14.75
C GLY A 57 15.22 -9.55 -13.91
N LEU A 58 14.56 -9.02 -12.89
CA LEU A 58 13.73 -9.77 -11.93
C LEU A 58 12.28 -10.01 -12.41
N GLY A 59 11.95 -9.61 -13.63
CA GLY A 59 10.61 -9.76 -14.21
C GLY A 59 9.68 -8.59 -13.91
N ALA A 60 8.41 -8.88 -13.63
CA ALA A 60 7.43 -7.86 -13.29
C ALA A 60 7.48 -7.52 -11.79
N TRP A 61 7.39 -6.23 -11.46
CA TRP A 61 7.11 -5.82 -10.08
C TRP A 61 5.74 -6.38 -9.70
N ASN A 62 5.68 -7.12 -8.58
CA ASN A 62 4.40 -7.56 -8.00
C ASN A 62 4.10 -6.96 -6.62
N GLY A 63 5.12 -6.48 -5.90
CA GLY A 63 4.96 -5.84 -4.59
C GLY A 63 6.28 -5.64 -3.86
N LEU A 64 6.20 -5.00 -2.70
CA LEU A 64 7.35 -4.79 -1.80
C LEU A 64 6.88 -4.84 -0.35
N SER A 65 7.57 -5.61 0.49
CA SER A 65 7.37 -5.62 1.95
C SER A 65 8.60 -5.04 2.63
N ALA A 66 8.41 -4.24 3.67
CA ALA A 66 9.50 -3.75 4.50
C ALA A 66 9.11 -3.72 5.98
N GLU A 67 10.07 -4.07 6.84
CA GLU A 67 9.96 -3.92 8.28
C GLU A 67 10.61 -2.61 8.71
N GLY A 68 9.92 -1.85 9.54
CA GLY A 68 10.38 -0.57 10.06
C GLY A 68 10.37 -0.55 11.58
N GLN A 69 11.12 0.40 12.15
CA GLN A 69 11.19 0.55 13.61
C GLN A 69 9.82 0.85 14.25
N ARG A 70 8.92 1.49 13.50
CA ARG A 70 7.59 1.93 13.94
C ARG A 70 6.42 1.11 13.38
N GLY A 71 6.69 0.18 12.46
CA GLY A 71 5.65 -0.57 11.78
C GLY A 71 6.16 -1.28 10.55
N ASN A 72 5.35 -2.20 10.05
CA ASN A 72 5.62 -2.98 8.86
C ASN A 72 4.73 -2.47 7.72
N VAL A 73 5.27 -2.43 6.52
CA VAL A 73 4.58 -1.94 5.33
C VAL A 73 4.58 -2.98 4.22
N HIS A 74 3.49 -2.98 3.45
CA HIS A 74 3.38 -3.76 2.23
C HIS A 74 2.79 -2.90 1.12
N LEU A 75 3.45 -2.92 -0.03
CA LEU A 75 3.03 -2.32 -1.29
C LEU A 75 2.63 -3.42 -2.26
N ALA A 76 1.47 -3.28 -2.89
CA ALA A 76 1.00 -4.19 -3.93
C ALA A 76 0.27 -3.41 -5.03
N HIS A 77 0.18 -3.99 -6.22
CA HIS A 77 -0.60 -3.45 -7.33
C HIS A 77 -1.94 -4.18 -7.46
N PRO A 78 -3.08 -3.55 -7.12
CA PRO A 78 -4.39 -4.10 -7.44
C PRO A 78 -4.64 -4.16 -8.96
N THR A 79 -4.15 -3.15 -9.69
CA THR A 79 -4.11 -3.06 -11.16
C THR A 79 -2.78 -2.42 -11.58
N PRO A 80 -2.39 -2.46 -12.87
CA PRO A 80 -1.16 -1.81 -13.33
C PRO A 80 -1.09 -0.30 -13.07
N GLU A 81 -2.24 0.35 -12.91
CA GLU A 81 -2.38 1.81 -12.74
C GLU A 81 -2.65 2.24 -11.29
N ALA A 82 -2.71 1.28 -10.35
CA ALA A 82 -3.02 1.55 -8.96
C ALA A 82 -2.00 0.92 -8.00
N LEU A 83 -1.74 1.58 -6.88
CA LEU A 83 -0.88 1.10 -5.81
C LEU A 83 -1.65 1.08 -4.49
N LEU A 84 -1.54 -0.05 -3.79
CA LEU A 84 -2.08 -0.24 -2.46
C LEU A 84 -0.95 -0.28 -1.44
N LEU A 85 -1.01 0.60 -0.45
CA LEU A 85 -0.20 0.55 0.76
C LEU A 85 -1.02 -0.02 1.92
N VAL A 86 -0.44 -1.00 2.60
CA VAL A 86 -0.94 -1.54 3.87
C VAL A 86 0.14 -1.32 4.92
N VAL A 87 -0.20 -0.59 5.98
CA VAL A 87 0.68 -0.33 7.13
C VAL A 87 0.13 -1.09 8.32
N ARG A 88 0.98 -1.76 9.09
CA ARG A 88 0.64 -2.46 10.33
C ARG A 88 1.64 -2.14 11.42
N GLU A 89 1.23 -2.31 12.67
CA GLU A 89 2.10 -2.14 13.82
C GLU A 89 3.25 -3.16 13.77
N ARG A 90 4.37 -2.82 14.40
CA ARG A 90 5.58 -3.66 14.37
C ARG A 90 5.36 -5.04 15.00
N GLY A 91 4.44 -5.16 15.96
CA GLY A 91 4.10 -6.43 16.60
C GLY A 91 3.49 -7.45 15.64
N MET A 92 3.00 -7.01 14.48
CA MET A 92 2.42 -7.89 13.48
C MET A 92 3.50 -8.59 12.63
N PRO A 93 3.55 -9.93 12.61
CA PRO A 93 4.52 -10.65 11.80
C PRO A 93 4.35 -10.37 10.30
N LEU A 94 5.46 -10.23 9.57
CA LEU A 94 5.48 -9.88 8.15
C LEU A 94 4.65 -10.85 7.28
N GLY A 95 4.73 -12.15 7.55
CA GLY A 95 3.93 -13.15 6.83
C GLY A 95 2.42 -12.92 6.97
N ARG A 96 1.96 -12.48 8.15
CA ARG A 96 0.55 -12.15 8.39
C ARG A 96 0.16 -10.83 7.71
N LEU A 97 1.05 -9.84 7.70
CA LEU A 97 0.86 -8.61 6.91
C LEU A 97 0.68 -8.93 5.43
N THR A 98 1.53 -9.79 4.85
CA THR A 98 1.41 -10.18 3.44
C THR A 98 0.07 -10.85 3.13
N ILE A 99 -0.43 -11.74 3.99
CA ILE A 99 -1.74 -12.37 3.81
C ILE A 99 -2.88 -11.33 3.85
N LEU A 100 -2.82 -10.38 4.79
CA LEU A 100 -3.81 -9.30 4.84
C LEU A 100 -3.73 -8.42 3.60
N ALA A 101 -2.53 -8.06 3.18
CA ALA A 101 -2.33 -7.21 2.02
C ALA A 101 -2.81 -7.88 0.74
N GLN A 102 -2.57 -9.17 0.53
CA GLN A 102 -3.12 -9.93 -0.60
C GLN A 102 -4.65 -9.87 -0.65
N ARG A 103 -5.33 -10.04 0.49
CA ARG A 103 -6.79 -9.94 0.56
C ARG A 103 -7.26 -8.52 0.22
N ALA A 104 -6.59 -7.53 0.79
CA ALA A 104 -6.89 -6.13 0.53
C ALA A 104 -6.68 -5.76 -0.95
N THR A 105 -5.64 -6.28 -1.60
CA THR A 105 -5.37 -6.11 -3.04
C THR A 105 -6.50 -6.66 -3.90
N ILE A 106 -6.99 -7.87 -3.59
CA ILE A 106 -8.12 -8.47 -4.33
C ILE A 106 -9.39 -7.62 -4.16
N MET A 107 -9.65 -7.14 -2.95
CA MET A 107 -10.82 -6.29 -2.67
C MET A 107 -10.71 -4.93 -3.37
N ALA A 108 -9.54 -4.30 -3.33
CA ALA A 108 -9.27 -3.04 -4.02
C ALA A 108 -9.45 -3.18 -5.54
N ARG A 109 -8.92 -4.26 -6.13
CA ARG A 109 -9.09 -4.56 -7.56
C ARG A 109 -10.56 -4.65 -7.95
N ARG A 110 -11.35 -5.44 -7.22
CA ARG A 110 -12.81 -5.57 -7.49
C ARG A 110 -13.57 -4.27 -7.29
N TRP A 111 -13.07 -3.36 -6.47
CA TRP A 111 -13.67 -2.05 -6.30
C TRP A 111 -13.33 -1.14 -7.47
N LEU A 112 -12.08 -1.12 -7.93
CA LEU A 112 -11.61 -0.37 -9.09
C LEU A 112 -12.31 -0.83 -10.39
N GLU A 113 -12.48 -2.14 -10.58
CA GLU A 113 -13.14 -2.71 -11.76
C GLU A 113 -14.66 -2.38 -11.85
N ARG A 114 -15.24 -1.82 -10.78
CA ARG A 114 -16.66 -1.41 -10.73
C ARG A 114 -16.85 0.11 -10.85
N GLN A 115 -15.78 0.89 -10.89
CA GLN A 115 -15.83 2.32 -11.17
C GLN A 115 -15.91 2.54 -12.68
#